data_AF-A0A2H3FVK1-F1
#
_entry.id   AF-A0A2H3FVK1-F1
#
_cell.length_a   1.000
_cell.length_b   1.000
_cell.length_c   1.000
_cell.angle_alpha   90.00
_cell.angle_beta   90.00
_cell.angle_gamma   90.00
#
_symmetry.space_group_name_H-M   'P 1'
#
loop_
_entity.id
_entity.type
_entity.pdbx_description
1 polymer ?
#
loop_
_entity_poly.entity_id
_entity_poly.type
_entity_poly.pdbx_seq_one_letter_code
_entity_poly.pdbx_strand_id
1 'polypeptide(L)'
;MVNPLSSLSLEVAERDLPGYITPGLSSNHSSDFRDDSNEEEVGESSRDIHQNTHRNEGIPMMPSTPPTVIWNNVNTPQLNLRQIKQYEGYVALRIESSISSGVPLTPSVLHVNEKVRKAHTTLALNGITATQEMRRLKEKSLRRSERDEGTIIIANYGPITVYDARLRVAKDQHNRRANQDAELRRYYAKEVRDEAVYLRRWLFSESTFILTGSEAIHSQ
;
A
#
# COMPACT_ATOMS: atom_id res chain seq x y z
N MET A 1 -12.86 41.51 0.71
CA MET A 1 -11.71 40.65 0.35
C MET A 1 -12.26 39.32 -0.11
N VAL A 2 -12.13 39.01 -1.41
CA VAL A 2 -12.63 37.76 -2.00
C VAL A 2 -11.54 36.70 -1.82
N ASN A 3 -11.89 35.56 -1.23
CA ASN A 3 -10.93 34.50 -0.90
C ASN A 3 -10.48 33.80 -2.20
N PRO A 4 -9.19 33.85 -2.60
CA PRO A 4 -8.72 33.38 -3.91
C PRO A 4 -8.79 31.86 -4.12
N LEU A 5 -9.18 31.10 -3.09
CA LEU A 5 -9.33 29.64 -3.14
C LEU A 5 -10.80 29.19 -3.26
N SER A 6 -11.76 30.12 -3.24
CA SER A 6 -13.19 29.79 -3.30
C SER A 6 -13.64 29.22 -4.67
N SER A 7 -12.81 29.34 -5.70
CA SER A 7 -13.09 28.83 -7.05
C SER A 7 -12.76 27.34 -7.24
N LEU A 8 -12.08 26.72 -6.28
CA LEU A 8 -11.64 25.31 -6.36
C LEU A 8 -12.57 24.34 -5.61
N SER A 9 -13.50 24.87 -4.81
CA SER A 9 -14.53 24.11 -4.10
C SER A 9 -15.85 24.02 -4.88
N LEU A 10 -15.86 24.47 -6.13
CA LEU A 10 -17.01 24.27 -7.01
C LEU A 10 -17.02 22.80 -7.45
N GLU A 11 -17.84 21.99 -6.79
CA GLU A 11 -18.08 20.61 -7.20
C GLU A 11 -18.58 20.61 -8.64
N VAL A 12 -17.72 20.22 -9.58
CA VAL A 12 -18.13 19.95 -10.96
C VAL A 12 -18.97 18.69 -10.89
N ALA A 13 -20.28 18.84 -11.14
CA ALA A 13 -21.19 17.73 -11.11
C ALA A 13 -20.72 16.69 -12.14
N GLU A 14 -20.60 15.42 -11.75
CA GLU A 14 -20.00 14.35 -12.57
C GLU A 14 -20.64 14.21 -13.97
N ARG A 15 -21.91 14.64 -14.09
CA ARG A 15 -22.70 14.76 -15.33
C ARG A 15 -22.11 15.70 -16.39
N ASP A 16 -21.27 16.66 -15.99
CA ASP A 16 -20.70 17.66 -16.89
C ASP A 16 -19.29 17.25 -17.40
N LEU A 17 -18.81 16.06 -17.01
CA LEU A 17 -17.55 15.51 -17.50
C LEU A 17 -17.75 14.80 -18.86
N PRO A 18 -16.89 15.06 -19.84
CA PRO A 18 -16.95 14.38 -21.12
C PRO A 18 -16.72 12.87 -20.91
N GLY A 19 -17.71 12.05 -21.27
CA GLY A 19 -17.68 10.59 -21.10
C GLY A 19 -18.44 10.05 -19.90
N TYR A 20 -19.22 10.88 -19.19
CA TYR A 20 -20.15 10.38 -18.16
C TYR A 20 -21.26 9.51 -18.78
N ILE A 21 -21.46 8.32 -18.23
CA ILE A 21 -22.52 7.38 -18.61
C ILE A 21 -23.43 7.21 -17.40
N THR A 22 -24.67 7.68 -17.50
CA THR A 22 -25.67 7.60 -16.42
C THR A 22 -25.95 6.14 -16.04
N PRO A 23 -25.73 5.73 -14.79
CA PRO A 23 -26.06 4.38 -14.36
C PRO A 23 -27.57 4.25 -14.17
N GLY A 24 -28.21 3.46 -15.03
CA GLY A 24 -29.58 2.98 -14.80
C GLY A 24 -30.69 3.74 -15.51
N LEU A 25 -30.80 3.53 -16.82
CA LEU A 25 -32.11 3.37 -17.47
C LEU A 25 -32.00 2.14 -18.37
N SER A 26 -32.46 0.98 -17.87
CA SER A 26 -32.79 -0.13 -18.74
C SER A 26 -33.93 0.33 -19.63
N SER A 27 -33.67 0.43 -20.93
CA SER A 27 -34.68 0.69 -21.95
C SER A 27 -35.64 -0.50 -22.00
N ASN A 28 -36.76 -0.39 -21.29
CA ASN A 28 -37.98 -1.14 -21.58
C ASN A 28 -38.79 -0.28 -22.56
N HIS A 29 -38.62 -0.49 -23.86
CA HIS A 29 -39.60 -0.03 -24.85
C HIS A 29 -40.31 -1.25 -25.43
N SER A 30 -41.46 -1.53 -24.80
CA SER A 30 -42.52 -2.38 -25.30
C SER A 30 -43.30 -1.67 -26.40
N SER A 31 -43.61 -2.45 -27.43
CA SER A 31 -44.77 -2.42 -28.35
C SER A 31 -45.03 -1.16 -29.17
N ASP A 32 -45.04 -1.34 -30.49
CA ASP A 32 -46.25 -1.01 -31.24
C ASP A 32 -46.50 -1.97 -32.41
N PHE A 33 -47.77 -2.35 -32.51
CA PHE A 33 -48.41 -3.27 -33.44
C PHE A 33 -48.36 -2.79 -34.89
N ARG A 34 -48.17 -3.72 -35.84
CA ARG A 34 -48.97 -3.76 -37.07
C ARG A 34 -49.27 -5.21 -37.48
N ASP A 35 -50.57 -5.42 -37.58
CA ASP A 35 -51.36 -6.50 -38.17
C ASP A 35 -51.29 -6.40 -39.72
N ASP A 36 -51.11 -7.51 -40.43
CA ASP A 36 -52.12 -8.09 -41.35
C ASP A 36 -51.54 -9.24 -42.25
N SER A 37 -52.26 -10.36 -42.21
CA SER A 37 -52.44 -11.53 -43.11
C SER A 37 -51.50 -11.87 -44.29
N ASN A 38 -51.13 -13.17 -44.46
CA ASN A 38 -51.91 -14.18 -45.20
C ASN A 38 -51.12 -15.51 -45.46
N GLU A 39 -51.70 -16.64 -45.04
CA GLU A 39 -51.79 -18.00 -45.64
C GLU A 39 -50.55 -18.79 -46.14
N GLU A 40 -50.32 -19.98 -45.56
CA GLU A 40 -50.26 -21.35 -46.16
C GLU A 40 -49.49 -22.30 -45.19
N GLU A 41 -50.19 -23.13 -44.39
CA GLU A 41 -50.44 -24.58 -44.58
C GLU A 41 -49.15 -25.38 -44.91
N VAL A 42 -48.65 -26.33 -44.10
CA VAL A 42 -49.14 -27.72 -43.96
C VAL A 42 -48.42 -28.41 -42.79
N GLY A 43 -49.19 -29.24 -42.04
CA GLY A 43 -48.87 -30.45 -41.24
C GLY A 43 -47.47 -30.67 -40.63
N GLU A 44 -47.30 -31.19 -39.42
CA GLU A 44 -48.03 -32.31 -38.80
C GLU A 44 -47.89 -32.30 -37.27
N SER A 45 -48.96 -32.82 -36.65
CA SER A 45 -49.13 -33.09 -35.23
C SER A 45 -48.34 -34.33 -34.79
N SER A 46 -47.59 -34.24 -33.69
CA SER A 46 -47.34 -35.40 -32.81
C SER A 46 -46.95 -34.99 -31.40
N ARG A 47 -47.99 -34.92 -30.56
CA ARG A 47 -48.11 -35.44 -29.18
C ARG A 47 -46.86 -35.52 -28.30
N ASP A 48 -46.88 -34.67 -27.29
CA ASP A 48 -46.54 -34.92 -25.88
C ASP A 48 -45.88 -36.26 -25.54
N ILE A 49 -44.58 -36.21 -25.25
CA ILE A 49 -43.97 -37.08 -24.25
C ILE A 49 -43.13 -36.20 -23.33
N HIS A 50 -43.69 -35.92 -22.15
CA HIS A 50 -42.97 -35.38 -21.00
C HIS A 50 -41.76 -36.28 -20.68
N GLN A 51 -40.56 -35.87 -21.10
CA GLN A 51 -39.32 -36.37 -20.53
C GLN A 51 -38.72 -35.27 -19.65
N ASN A 52 -39.07 -35.35 -18.37
CA ASN A 52 -38.49 -34.56 -17.31
C ASN A 52 -37.05 -35.04 -17.06
N THR A 53 -36.14 -34.70 -17.97
CA THR A 53 -34.71 -34.90 -17.78
C THR A 53 -34.23 -33.75 -16.90
N HIS A 54 -34.07 -34.04 -15.61
CA HIS A 54 -33.40 -33.22 -14.61
C HIS A 54 -32.00 -32.85 -15.13
N ARG A 55 -31.92 -31.78 -15.94
CA ARG A 55 -30.67 -31.15 -16.34
C ARG A 55 -30.11 -30.53 -15.07
N ASN A 56 -29.13 -31.22 -14.48
CA ASN A 56 -28.16 -30.58 -13.60
C ASN A 56 -27.66 -29.34 -14.34
N GLU A 57 -28.17 -28.17 -13.99
CA GLU A 57 -27.52 -26.91 -14.29
C GLU A 57 -26.23 -26.88 -13.48
N GLY A 58 -25.22 -27.57 -14.03
CA GLY A 58 -23.85 -27.36 -13.64
C GLY A 58 -23.58 -25.87 -13.82
N ILE A 59 -23.31 -25.19 -12.71
CA ILE A 59 -22.71 -23.86 -12.66
C ILE A 59 -21.70 -23.80 -13.83
N PRO A 60 -21.77 -22.82 -14.75
CA PRO A 60 -20.79 -22.68 -15.80
C PRO A 60 -19.41 -22.59 -15.16
N MET A 61 -18.68 -23.70 -15.15
CA MET A 61 -17.33 -23.72 -14.60
C MET A 61 -16.53 -22.77 -15.47
N MET A 62 -16.06 -21.68 -14.89
CA MET A 62 -15.05 -20.84 -15.54
C MET A 62 -13.91 -21.79 -15.98
N PRO A 63 -13.48 -21.75 -17.25
CA PRO A 63 -12.37 -22.58 -17.67
C PRO A 63 -11.15 -22.24 -16.80
N SER A 64 -10.74 -23.20 -15.98
CA SER A 64 -9.60 -23.10 -15.05
C SER A 64 -8.25 -23.05 -15.77
N THR A 65 -8.24 -23.25 -17.09
CA THR A 65 -7.04 -23.19 -17.91
C THR A 65 -6.82 -21.75 -18.37
N PRO A 66 -5.68 -21.11 -18.03
CA PRO A 66 -5.37 -19.80 -18.60
C PRO A 66 -5.39 -19.91 -20.13
N PRO A 67 -6.00 -18.95 -20.85
CA PRO A 67 -6.07 -19.00 -22.31
C PRO A 67 -4.67 -19.21 -22.86
N THR A 68 -4.48 -20.26 -23.65
CA THR A 68 -3.19 -20.57 -24.27
C THR A 68 -2.91 -19.48 -25.30
N VAL A 69 -2.16 -18.45 -24.89
CA VAL A 69 -1.78 -17.35 -25.77
C VAL A 69 -0.75 -17.89 -26.76
N ILE A 70 -1.11 -17.89 -28.05
CA ILE A 70 -0.19 -18.24 -29.14
C ILE A 70 0.76 -17.05 -29.35
N TRP A 71 1.92 -17.09 -28.69
CA TRP A 71 2.88 -15.97 -28.63
C TRP A 71 3.50 -15.54 -29.97
N ASN A 72 3.33 -16.33 -31.04
CA ASN A 72 3.98 -16.11 -32.33
C ASN A 72 3.28 -15.05 -33.21
N ASN A 73 1.95 -14.88 -33.09
CA ASN A 73 1.15 -13.96 -33.91
C ASN A 73 0.47 -12.88 -33.05
N VAL A 74 1.18 -12.40 -32.04
CA VAL A 74 0.60 -11.56 -31.01
C VAL A 74 0.56 -10.09 -31.44
N ASN A 75 -0.65 -9.53 -31.44
CA ASN A 75 -0.87 -8.11 -31.65
C ASN A 75 -0.42 -7.28 -30.44
N THR A 76 -0.26 -5.97 -30.63
CA THR A 76 -0.03 -5.05 -29.50
C THR A 76 -1.18 -5.24 -28.51
N PRO A 77 -0.90 -5.55 -27.22
CA PRO A 77 -1.97 -5.74 -26.25
C PRO A 77 -2.79 -4.44 -26.17
N GLN A 78 -4.11 -4.58 -26.01
CA GLN A 78 -4.96 -3.42 -25.77
C GLN A 78 -4.51 -2.73 -24.48
N LEU A 79 -4.97 -1.49 -24.23
CA LEU A 79 -4.66 -0.71 -23.00
C LEU A 79 -5.29 -1.30 -21.72
N ASN A 80 -5.49 -2.62 -21.69
CA ASN A 80 -5.88 -3.41 -20.55
C ASN A 80 -4.63 -3.84 -19.78
N LEU A 81 -4.49 -3.28 -18.58
CA LEU A 81 -3.36 -3.51 -17.69
C LEU A 81 -3.18 -4.99 -17.31
N ARG A 82 -4.26 -5.78 -17.25
CA ARG A 82 -4.17 -7.22 -16.95
C ARG A 82 -3.48 -7.98 -18.07
N GLN A 83 -3.80 -7.64 -19.32
CA GLN A 83 -3.18 -8.28 -20.49
C GLN A 83 -1.71 -7.88 -20.61
N ILE A 84 -1.39 -6.60 -20.40
CA ILE A 84 0.00 -6.10 -20.43
C ILE A 84 0.84 -6.84 -19.37
N LYS A 85 0.34 -7.01 -18.15
CA LYS A 85 1.01 -7.80 -17.09
C LYS A 85 1.25 -9.26 -17.44
N GLN A 86 0.34 -9.89 -18.18
CA GLN A 86 0.53 -11.27 -18.65
C GLN A 86 1.68 -11.36 -19.65
N TYR A 87 1.82 -10.36 -20.52
CA TYR A 87 2.89 -10.31 -21.51
C TYR A 87 4.23 -9.98 -20.84
N GLU A 88 4.24 -9.05 -19.88
CA GLU A 88 5.40 -8.79 -19.01
C GLU A 88 5.85 -10.08 -18.30
N GLY A 89 4.90 -10.82 -17.70
CA GLY A 89 5.20 -12.08 -17.02
C GLY A 89 5.79 -13.15 -17.95
N TYR A 90 5.29 -13.25 -19.18
CA TYR A 90 5.87 -14.13 -20.19
C TYR A 90 7.31 -13.72 -20.56
N VAL A 91 7.54 -12.44 -20.82
CA VAL A 91 8.88 -11.94 -21.18
C VAL A 91 9.86 -12.14 -20.01
N ALA A 92 9.46 -11.82 -18.78
CA ALA A 92 10.27 -12.01 -17.59
C ALA A 92 10.66 -13.47 -17.39
N LEU A 93 9.69 -14.40 -17.45
CA LEU A 93 9.94 -15.83 -17.31
C LEU A 93 10.92 -16.35 -18.36
N ARG A 94 10.82 -15.87 -19.61
CA ARG A 94 11.72 -16.27 -20.70
C ARG A 94 13.13 -15.69 -20.52
N ILE A 95 13.25 -14.47 -20.02
CA ILE A 95 14.54 -13.87 -19.66
C ILE A 95 15.20 -14.66 -18.53
N GLU A 96 14.47 -14.96 -17.46
CA GLU A 96 14.97 -15.75 -16.32
C GLU A 96 15.39 -17.16 -16.75
N SER A 97 14.59 -17.80 -17.61
CA SER A 97 14.92 -19.11 -18.17
C SER A 97 16.18 -19.04 -19.03
N SER A 98 16.30 -18.02 -19.90
CA SER A 98 17.49 -17.80 -20.74
C SER A 98 18.75 -17.56 -19.91
N ILE A 99 18.67 -16.79 -18.82
CA ILE A 99 19.80 -16.57 -17.90
C ILE A 99 20.18 -17.89 -17.23
N SER A 100 19.20 -18.67 -16.78
CA SER A 100 19.42 -19.93 -16.05
C SER A 100 19.97 -21.04 -16.95
N SER A 101 19.49 -21.14 -18.19
CA SER A 101 19.88 -22.20 -19.13
C SER A 101 21.00 -21.80 -20.09
N GLY A 102 21.40 -20.52 -20.12
CA GLY A 102 22.38 -19.98 -21.05
C GLY A 102 21.92 -19.94 -22.52
N VAL A 103 20.63 -20.17 -22.79
CA VAL A 103 20.08 -20.20 -24.16
C VAL A 103 19.66 -18.79 -24.57
N PRO A 104 20.06 -18.29 -25.76
CA PRO A 104 19.69 -16.96 -26.20
C PRO A 104 18.17 -16.81 -26.37
N LEU A 105 17.68 -15.59 -26.14
CA LEU A 105 16.27 -15.27 -26.29
C LEU A 105 15.82 -15.45 -27.75
N THR A 106 14.71 -16.16 -27.95
CA THR A 106 14.12 -16.36 -29.27
C THR A 106 13.56 -15.04 -29.84
N PRO A 107 13.62 -14.81 -31.17
CA PRO A 107 13.07 -13.61 -31.82
C PRO A 107 11.60 -13.32 -31.51
N SER A 108 10.80 -14.37 -31.23
CA SER A 108 9.42 -14.24 -30.78
C SER A 108 9.29 -13.49 -29.43
N VAL A 109 10.17 -13.77 -28.47
CA VAL A 109 10.18 -13.07 -27.17
C VAL A 109 10.59 -11.61 -27.34
N LEU A 110 11.57 -11.35 -28.22
CA LEU A 110 11.95 -9.97 -28.57
C LEU A 110 10.77 -9.20 -29.20
N HIS A 111 10.01 -9.86 -30.09
CA HIS A 111 8.82 -9.28 -30.70
C HIS A 111 7.76 -8.94 -29.66
N VAL A 112 7.44 -9.88 -28.76
CA VAL A 112 6.46 -9.65 -27.68
C VAL A 112 6.92 -8.52 -26.75
N ASN A 113 8.21 -8.44 -26.41
CA ASN A 113 8.76 -7.36 -25.59
C ASN A 113 8.56 -5.98 -26.26
N GLU A 114 8.80 -5.87 -27.56
CA GLU A 114 8.57 -4.60 -28.27
C GLU A 114 7.09 -4.21 -28.29
N LYS A 115 6.17 -5.18 -28.37
CA LYS A 115 4.72 -4.93 -28.26
C LYS A 115 4.32 -4.44 -26.86
N VAL A 116 4.89 -5.05 -25.82
CA VAL A 116 4.70 -4.61 -24.42
C VAL A 116 5.20 -3.18 -24.26
N ARG A 117 6.40 -2.89 -24.75
CA ARG A 117 7.02 -1.56 -24.66
C ARG A 117 6.14 -0.49 -25.33
N LYS A 118 5.62 -0.77 -26.52
CA LYS A 118 4.66 0.11 -27.22
C LYS A 118 3.40 0.35 -26.38
N ALA A 119 2.82 -0.70 -25.80
CA ALA A 119 1.65 -0.57 -24.94
C ALA A 119 1.93 0.30 -23.70
N HIS A 120 3.09 0.14 -23.05
CA HIS A 120 3.48 1.02 -21.93
C HIS A 120 3.65 2.47 -22.34
N THR A 121 4.28 2.73 -23.49
CA THR A 121 4.41 4.09 -24.02
C THR A 121 3.03 4.70 -24.24
N THR A 122 2.08 3.97 -24.83
CA THR A 122 0.71 4.46 -25.01
C THR A 122 -0.02 4.66 -23.68
N LEU A 123 0.13 3.76 -22.69
CA LEU A 123 -0.43 3.95 -21.36
C LEU A 123 0.10 5.20 -20.66
N ALA A 124 1.40 5.48 -20.81
CA ALA A 124 2.04 6.66 -20.25
C ALA A 124 1.55 7.94 -20.95
N LEU A 125 1.53 7.95 -22.29
CA LEU A 125 1.07 9.10 -23.09
C LEU A 125 -0.41 9.42 -22.82
N ASN A 126 -1.25 8.40 -22.68
CA ASN A 126 -2.68 8.58 -22.39
C ASN A 126 -2.94 8.93 -20.91
N GLY A 127 -1.92 8.95 -20.06
CA GLY A 127 -2.05 9.24 -18.63
C GLY A 127 -2.76 8.15 -17.82
N ILE A 128 -3.10 7.00 -18.41
CA ILE A 128 -3.84 5.91 -17.74
C ILE A 128 -3.05 5.38 -16.54
N THR A 129 -1.73 5.22 -16.69
CA THR A 129 -0.85 4.81 -15.59
C THR A 129 -0.88 5.80 -14.44
N ALA A 130 -0.86 7.11 -14.75
CA ALA A 130 -0.91 8.16 -13.74
C ALA A 130 -2.26 8.18 -13.02
N THR A 131 -3.38 8.10 -13.76
CA THR A 131 -4.72 8.05 -13.17
C THR A 131 -4.92 6.83 -12.28
N GLN A 132 -4.40 5.68 -12.69
CA GLN A 132 -4.46 4.46 -11.89
C GLN A 132 -3.67 4.60 -10.58
N GLU A 133 -2.45 5.12 -10.63
CA GLU A 133 -1.64 5.31 -9.44
C GLU A 133 -2.27 6.36 -8.50
N MET A 134 -2.83 7.44 -9.05
CA MET A 134 -3.59 8.42 -8.28
C MET A 134 -4.80 7.78 -7.59
N ARG A 135 -5.54 6.90 -8.27
CA ARG A 135 -6.66 6.15 -7.67
C ARG A 135 -6.17 5.25 -6.54
N ARG A 136 -5.07 4.52 -6.74
CA ARG A 136 -4.46 3.66 -5.73
C ARG A 136 -4.02 4.45 -4.49
N LEU A 137 -3.42 5.63 -4.68
CA LEU A 137 -3.02 6.52 -3.59
C LEU A 137 -4.23 7.04 -2.83
N LYS A 138 -5.29 7.46 -3.53
CA LYS A 138 -6.56 7.88 -2.91
C LYS A 138 -7.18 6.75 -2.09
N GLU A 139 -7.31 5.55 -2.64
CA GLU A 139 -7.87 4.39 -1.92
C GLU A 139 -7.02 4.03 -0.68
N LYS A 140 -5.69 4.05 -0.81
CA LYS A 140 -4.78 3.81 0.32
C LYS A 140 -4.93 4.88 1.40
N SER A 141 -5.11 6.13 1.01
CA SER A 141 -5.35 7.25 1.93
C SER A 141 -6.70 7.10 2.63
N LEU A 142 -7.75 6.74 1.88
CA LEU A 142 -9.08 6.51 2.43
C LEU A 142 -9.07 5.38 3.46
N ARG A 143 -8.47 4.23 3.12
CA ARG A 143 -8.31 3.12 4.07
C ARG A 143 -7.47 3.48 5.29
N ARG A 144 -6.58 4.48 5.19
CA ARG A 144 -5.85 5.02 6.36
C ARG A 144 -6.79 5.87 7.22
N SER A 145 -7.55 6.78 6.62
CA SER A 145 -8.58 7.56 7.32
C SER A 145 -9.57 6.67 8.08
N GLU A 146 -10.14 5.67 7.41
CA GLU A 146 -11.10 4.73 8.02
C GLU A 146 -10.50 3.99 9.23
N ARG A 147 -9.23 3.58 9.13
CA ARG A 147 -8.52 2.96 10.26
C ARG A 147 -8.27 3.96 11.38
N ASP A 148 -7.86 5.17 11.05
CA ASP A 148 -7.56 6.21 12.04
C ASP A 148 -8.82 6.61 12.80
N GLU A 149 -9.96 6.77 12.10
CA GLU A 149 -11.29 7.02 12.66
C GLU A 149 -11.75 5.89 13.59
N GLY A 150 -11.59 4.62 13.18
CA GLY A 150 -11.90 3.46 14.02
C GLY A 150 -10.97 3.28 15.23
N THR A 151 -9.88 4.04 15.30
CA THR A 151 -8.82 3.93 16.32
C THR A 151 -8.84 5.12 17.30
N ILE A 152 -9.86 5.97 17.23
CA ILE A 152 -10.06 7.09 18.15
C ILE A 152 -10.61 6.58 19.48
N ILE A 153 -9.91 6.87 20.57
CA ILE A 153 -10.33 6.59 21.96
C ILE A 153 -10.69 7.93 22.61
N ILE A 154 -11.88 8.05 23.19
CA ILE A 154 -12.29 9.25 23.93
C ILE A 154 -11.60 9.25 25.30
N ALA A 155 -10.75 10.23 25.57
CA ALA A 155 -10.12 10.44 26.88
C ALA A 155 -10.66 11.71 27.57
N ASN A 156 -10.31 11.89 28.85
CA ASN A 156 -10.77 13.03 29.68
C ASN A 156 -10.48 14.42 29.09
N TYR A 157 -9.47 14.55 28.23
CA TYR A 157 -9.02 15.82 27.65
C TYR A 157 -9.27 15.90 26.13
N GLY A 158 -10.10 15.01 25.58
CA GLY A 158 -10.43 14.95 24.17
C GLY A 158 -10.13 13.60 23.50
N PRO A 159 -10.49 13.44 22.22
CA PRO A 159 -10.19 12.24 21.46
C PRO A 159 -8.67 12.08 21.28
N ILE A 160 -8.17 10.87 21.55
CA ILE A 160 -6.76 10.49 21.38
C ILE A 160 -6.71 9.31 20.42
N THR A 161 -5.81 9.36 19.44
CA THR A 161 -5.56 8.22 18.56
C THR A 161 -4.62 7.21 19.24
N VAL A 162 -4.71 5.91 18.90
CA VAL A 162 -3.72 4.92 19.40
C VAL A 162 -2.29 5.29 19.01
N TYR A 163 -2.10 5.95 17.87
CA TYR A 163 -0.78 6.44 17.46
C TYR A 163 -0.23 7.49 18.45
N ASP A 164 -1.06 8.46 18.85
CA ASP A 164 -0.68 9.45 19.86
C ASP A 164 -0.36 8.81 21.22
N ALA A 165 -1.15 7.81 21.62
CA ALA A 165 -0.90 7.07 22.86
C ALA A 165 0.47 6.36 22.82
N ARG A 166 0.81 5.71 21.69
CA ARG A 166 2.13 5.07 21.50
C ARG A 166 3.28 6.08 21.55
N LEU A 167 3.11 7.25 20.92
CA LEU A 167 4.11 8.31 20.98
C LEU A 167 4.34 8.81 22.41
N ARG A 168 3.27 8.97 23.21
CA ARG A 168 3.38 9.35 24.62
C ARG A 168 4.13 8.30 25.43
N VAL A 169 3.79 7.02 25.27
CA VAL A 169 4.49 5.92 25.95
C VAL A 169 5.97 5.89 25.59
N ALA A 170 6.31 6.07 24.32
CA ALA A 170 7.71 6.13 23.87
C ALA A 170 8.47 7.32 24.50
N LYS A 171 7.83 8.50 24.54
CA LYS A 171 8.39 9.70 25.18
C LYS A 171 8.60 9.49 26.68
N ASP A 172 7.62 8.91 27.38
CA ASP A 172 7.70 8.64 28.80
C ASP A 172 8.80 7.63 29.12
N GLN A 173 8.96 6.60 28.28
CA GLN A 173 10.04 5.63 28.42
C GLN A 173 11.42 6.26 28.20
N HIS A 174 11.56 7.15 27.21
CA HIS A 174 12.79 7.90 26.99
C HIS A 174 13.12 8.78 28.19
N ASN A 175 12.15 9.55 28.69
CA ASN A 175 12.31 10.42 29.86
C ASN A 175 12.69 9.61 31.10
N ARG A 176 12.07 8.44 31.31
CA ARG A 176 12.39 7.56 32.45
C ARG A 176 13.84 7.09 32.41
N ARG A 177 14.34 6.64 31.26
CA ARG A 177 15.74 6.24 31.07
C ARG A 177 16.69 7.41 31.28
N ALA A 178 16.40 8.55 30.66
CA ALA A 178 17.22 9.75 30.82
C ALA A 178 17.32 10.18 32.30
N ASN A 179 16.22 10.07 33.07
CA ASN A 179 16.22 10.38 34.48
C ASN A 179 17.03 9.38 35.31
N GLN A 180 16.95 8.08 35.01
CA GLN A 180 17.80 7.05 35.65
C GLN A 180 19.29 7.31 35.38
N ASP A 181 19.66 7.60 34.14
CA ASP A 181 21.04 7.91 33.79
C ASP A 181 21.52 9.21 34.45
N ALA A 182 20.65 10.21 34.60
CA ALA A 182 20.98 11.45 35.30
C ALA A 182 21.23 11.20 36.79
N GLU A 183 20.42 10.36 37.44
CA GLU A 183 20.63 9.97 38.84
C GLU A 183 21.91 9.16 39.02
N LEU A 184 22.20 8.19 38.15
CA LEU A 184 23.47 7.44 38.18
C LEU A 184 24.68 8.36 38.06
N ARG A 185 24.63 9.35 37.16
CA ARG A 185 25.69 10.37 37.05
C ARG A 185 25.82 11.21 38.31
N ARG A 186 24.71 11.55 38.98
CA ARG A 186 24.73 12.29 40.26
C ARG A 186 25.36 11.49 41.37
N TYR A 187 25.05 10.20 41.49
CA TYR A 187 25.67 9.31 42.48
C TYR A 187 27.17 9.19 42.24
N TYR A 188 27.59 8.91 41.00
CA TYR A 188 29.01 8.82 40.66
C TYR A 188 29.76 10.13 40.94
N ALA A 189 29.20 11.28 40.56
CA ALA A 189 29.79 12.58 40.86
C ALA A 189 29.83 12.92 42.36
N LYS A 190 28.96 12.31 43.17
CA LYS A 190 29.02 12.41 44.63
C LYS A 190 30.16 11.54 45.17
N GLU A 191 30.26 10.28 44.76
CA GLU A 191 31.33 9.36 45.16
C GLU A 191 32.72 9.92 44.85
N VAL A 192 32.94 10.41 43.63
CA VAL A 192 34.20 11.05 43.24
C VAL A 192 34.53 12.26 44.11
N ARG A 193 33.52 13.04 44.52
CA ARG A 193 33.73 14.18 45.44
C ARG A 193 34.09 13.71 46.84
N ASP A 194 33.40 12.70 47.35
CA ASP A 194 33.64 12.14 48.68
C ASP A 194 35.04 11.51 48.76
N GLU A 195 35.46 10.77 47.72
CA GLU A 195 36.82 10.24 47.57
C GLU A 195 37.87 11.36 47.52
N ALA A 196 37.65 12.41 46.73
CA ALA A 196 38.58 13.54 46.64
C ALA A 196 38.70 14.30 47.98
N VAL A 197 37.64 14.39 48.77
CA VAL A 197 37.68 14.95 50.13
C VAL A 197 38.46 14.03 51.07
N TYR A 198 38.22 12.72 51.01
CA TYR A 198 38.96 11.73 51.80
C TYR A 198 40.47 11.78 51.51
N LEU A 199 40.86 11.76 50.23
CA LEU A 199 42.25 11.83 49.81
C LEU A 199 42.93 13.13 50.25
N ARG A 200 42.25 14.28 50.11
CA ARG A 200 42.78 15.55 50.62
C ARG A 200 43.01 15.54 52.13
N ARG A 201 42.07 14.97 52.90
CA ARG A 201 42.20 14.87 54.36
C ARG A 201 43.34 13.92 54.75
N TRP A 202 43.47 12.80 54.05
CA TRP A 202 44.54 11.83 54.26
C TRP A 202 45.92 12.45 53.97
N LEU A 203 46.10 13.09 52.80
CA LEU A 203 47.34 13.78 52.45
C LEU A 203 47.70 14.89 53.45
N PHE A 204 46.71 15.66 53.92
CA PHE A 204 46.95 16.67 54.94
C PHE A 204 47.42 16.05 56.27
N SER A 205 46.81 14.95 56.70
CA SER A 205 47.20 14.23 57.92
C SER A 205 48.62 13.64 57.84
N GLU A 206 48.98 13.06 56.70
CA GLU A 206 50.33 12.53 56.44
C GLU A 206 51.37 13.65 56.45
N SER A 207 51.06 14.77 55.80
CA SER A 207 51.93 15.94 55.75
C SER A 207 52.16 16.55 57.14
N THR A 208 51.11 16.66 57.96
CA THR A 208 51.24 17.12 59.35
C THR A 208 52.06 16.16 60.20
N PHE A 209 51.91 14.84 60.02
CA PHE A 209 52.70 13.84 60.75
C PHE A 209 54.19 13.93 60.43
N ILE A 210 54.55 14.15 59.15
CA ILE A 210 55.93 14.31 58.70
C ILE A 210 56.54 15.61 59.26
N LEU A 211 55.77 16.71 59.31
CA LEU A 211 56.21 17.99 59.86
C LEU A 211 56.43 17.93 61.38
N THR A 212 55.52 17.30 62.14
CA THR A 212 55.69 17.15 63.60
C THR A 212 56.74 16.10 63.97
N GLY A 213 56.94 15.09 63.11
CA GLY A 213 57.97 14.06 63.29
C GLY A 213 59.39 14.56 63.02
N SER A 214 59.57 15.56 62.16
CA SER A 214 60.90 16.15 61.91
C SER A 214 61.32 17.14 63.00
N GLU A 215 60.36 17.89 63.59
CA GLU A 215 60.65 18.78 64.72
C GLU A 215 61.10 18.01 65.98
N ALA A 216 60.63 16.77 66.17
CA ALA A 216 61.04 15.92 67.29
C ALA A 216 62.47 15.35 67.19
N ILE A 217 63.07 15.35 65.99
CA ILE A 217 64.40 14.75 65.74
C ILE A 217 65.54 15.80 65.81
N HIS A 218 65.22 17.09 65.87
CA HIS A 218 66.21 18.18 65.98
C HIS A 218 66.34 18.80 67.40
N SER A 219 65.72 18.18 68.41
CA SER A 219 65.76 18.65 69.81
C SER A 219 66.36 17.61 70.79
N GLN A 220 67.45 16.94 70.38
CA GLN A 220 68.31 16.16 71.27
C GLN A 220 69.78 16.56 71.07
#